data_AF-A0A321LML8-F1
#
_entry.id   AF-A0A321LML8-F1
#
_cell.length_a   1.000
_cell.length_b   1.000
_cell.length_c   1.000
_cell.angle_alpha   90.00
_cell.angle_beta   90.00
_cell.angle_gamma   90.00
#
_symmetry.space_group_name_H-M   'P 1'
#
loop_
_entity.id
_entity.type
_entity.pdbx_description
1 polymer ?
#
loop_
_entity_poly.entity_id
_entity_poly.type
_entity_poly.pdbx_seq_one_letter_code
_entity_poly.pdbx_strand_id
1 'polypeptide(L)' 'MPIKAFLNEVEHLKEVCLRLDQLGEQHPPVADQLPIICGNIRNSATLLEVLVTIKLGNPLDGDYSDP' A
#
# COMPACT_ATOMS: atom_id res chain seq x y z
N MET A 1 4.95 3.37 17.08
CA MET A 1 4.89 4.77 16.62
C MET A 1 3.86 4.89 15.49
N PRO A 2 3.04 5.96 15.44
CA PRO A 2 1.94 6.08 14.47
C PRO A 2 2.37 5.95 13.00
N ILE A 3 3.49 6.55 12.61
CA ILE A 3 4.02 6.50 11.23
C ILE A 3 4.25 5.05 10.77
N LYS A 4 4.87 4.22 11.62
CA LYS A 4 5.12 2.80 11.31
C LYS A 4 3.83 2.03 11.03
N ALA A 5 2.76 2.31 11.77
CA ALA A 5 1.47 1.65 11.54
C ALA A 5 0.88 2.01 10.17
N PHE A 6 0.99 3.28 9.75
CA PHE A 6 0.54 3.70 8.42
C PHE A 6 1.41 3.12 7.30
N LEU A 7 2.74 3.08 7.47
CA LEU A 7 3.63 2.48 6.48
C LEU A 7 3.39 0.97 6.34
N ASN A 8 3.12 0.28 7.45
CA ASN A 8 2.73 -1.13 7.40
C ASN A 8 1.42 -1.32 6.60
N GLU A 9 0.45 -0.41 6.76
CA GLU A 9 -0.79 -0.47 5.99
C GLU A 9 -0.56 -0.21 4.49
N VAL A 10 0.32 0.74 4.16
CA VAL A 10 0.75 0.98 2.77
C VAL A 10 1.32 -0.29 2.14
N GLU A 11 2.23 -0.98 2.84
CA GLU A 11 2.81 -2.23 2.36
C GLU A 11 1.76 -3.33 2.26
N HIS A 12 0.85 -3.45 3.24
CA HIS A 12 -0.26 -4.40 3.17
C HIS A 12 -1.14 -4.17 1.94
N LEU A 13 -1.45 -2.92 1.59
CA LEU A 13 -2.22 -2.60 0.37
C LEU A 13 -1.45 -3.01 -0.91
N LYS A 14 -0.13 -2.86 -0.95
CA LYS A 14 0.71 -3.34 -2.07
C LYS A 14 0.68 -4.87 -2.15
N GLU A 15 0.75 -5.57 -1.02
CA GLU A 15 0.66 -7.04 -0.94
C GLU A 15 -0.72 -7.57 -1.34
N VAL A 16 -1.81 -6.86 -1.04
CA VAL A 16 -3.15 -7.19 -1.56
C VAL A 16 -3.12 -7.24 -3.07
N CYS A 17 -2.46 -6.28 -3.74
CA CYS A 17 -2.38 -6.27 -5.20
C CYS A 17 -1.64 -7.50 -5.74
N LEU A 18 -0.54 -7.93 -5.11
CA LEU A 18 0.16 -9.16 -5.50
C LEU A 18 -0.73 -10.40 -5.39
N ARG A 19 -1.54 -10.48 -4.32
CA ARG A 19 -2.50 -11.57 -4.14
C ARG A 19 -3.62 -11.53 -5.17
N LEU A 20 -4.09 -10.35 -5.56
CA LEU A 20 -5.09 -10.19 -6.61
C LEU A 20 -4.53 -10.54 -7.99
N ASP A 21 -3.27 -10.19 -8.27
CA ASP A 21 -2.58 -10.56 -9.51
C ASP A 21 -2.51 -12.11 -9.61
N GLN A 22 -2.09 -12.80 -8.54
CA GLN A 22 -2.11 -14.27 -8.46
C GLN A 22 -3.51 -14.87 -8.62
N LEU A 23 -4.54 -14.23 -8.05
CA LEU A 23 -5.92 -14.68 -8.18
C LEU A 23 -6.42 -14.54 -9.62
N GLY A 24 -5.99 -13.50 -10.33
CA GLY A 24 -6.29 -13.30 -11.76
C GLY A 24 -5.70 -14.40 -12.62
N GLU A 25 -4.47 -14.84 -12.32
CA GLU A 25 -3.83 -15.98 -13.00
C GLU A 25 -4.61 -17.30 -12.80
N GLN A 26 -5.20 -17.49 -11.62
CA GLN A 26 -5.95 -18.70 -11.26
C GLN A 26 -7.40 -18.68 -11.78
N HIS A 27 -7.96 -17.50 -12.04
CA HIS A 27 -9.37 -17.31 -12.39
C HIS A 27 -9.53 -16.39 -13.62
N PRO A 28 -9.42 -16.94 -14.85
CA PRO A 28 -9.51 -16.16 -16.09
C PRO A 28 -10.73 -15.22 -16.22
N PRO A 29 -11.94 -15.55 -15.72
CA PRO A 29 -13.10 -14.66 -15.84
C PRO A 29 -12.97 -13.31 -15.13
N VAL A 30 -12.05 -13.18 -14.17
CA VAL A 30 -11.84 -11.94 -13.40
C VAL A 30 -10.48 -11.27 -13.69
N ALA A 31 -9.67 -11.86 -14.56
CA ALA A 31 -8.29 -11.43 -14.81
C ALA A 31 -8.19 -9.99 -15.33
N ASP A 32 -9.20 -9.49 -16.03
CA ASP A 32 -9.21 -8.13 -16.58
C ASP A 32 -9.71 -7.08 -15.57
N GLN A 33 -10.49 -7.50 -14.57
CA GLN A 33 -11.10 -6.63 -13.57
C GLN A 33 -10.20 -6.45 -12.34
N LEU A 34 -9.48 -7.50 -11.93
CA LEU A 34 -8.59 -7.43 -10.76
C LEU A 34 -7.48 -6.36 -10.90
N PRO A 35 -6.85 -6.14 -12.07
CA PRO A 35 -5.90 -5.05 -12.26
C PRO A 35 -6.49 -3.66 -12.03
N ILE A 36 -7.76 -3.45 -12.35
CA ILE A 36 -8.47 -2.18 -12.10
C ILE A 36 -8.61 -1.95 -10.59
N ILE A 37 -8.98 -3.00 -9.85
CA ILE A 37 -9.05 -2.97 -8.39
C ILE A 37 -7.66 -2.71 -7.79
N CYS A 38 -6.62 -3.41 -8.26
CA CYS A 38 -5.23 -3.17 -7.87
C CYS A 38 -4.80 -1.72 -8.12
N GLY A 39 -5.21 -1.11 -9.24
CA GLY A 39 -4.95 0.29 -9.53
C GLY A 39 -5.54 1.23 -8.47
N ASN A 40 -6.79 1.01 -8.06
CA ASN A 40 -7.44 1.80 -7.01
C ASN A 40 -6.77 1.63 -5.63
N ILE A 41 -6.34 0.40 -5.32
CA ILE A 41 -5.63 0.08 -4.07
C ILE A 41 -4.25 0.75 -4.06
N ARG A 42 -3.48 0.66 -5.14
CA ARG A 42 -2.17 1.34 -5.28
C ARG A 42 -2.32 2.86 -5.15
N ASN A 43 -3.33 3.46 -5.79
CA ASN A 43 -3.63 4.88 -5.63
C ASN A 43 -3.92 5.25 -4.17
N SER A 44 -4.71 4.44 -3.47
CA SER A 44 -5.00 4.64 -2.04
C SER A 44 -3.74 4.54 -1.18
N ALA A 45 -2.86 3.57 -1.47
CA ALA A 45 -1.58 3.40 -0.77
C ALA A 45 -0.67 4.62 -0.98
N THR A 46 -0.54 5.13 -2.21
CA THR A 46 0.23 6.35 -2.51
C THR A 46 -0.35 7.57 -1.81
N LEU A 47 -1.67 7.74 -1.80
CA LEU A 47 -2.30 8.85 -1.07
C LEU A 47 -2.07 8.74 0.44
N LEU A 48 -2.04 7.52 0.99
CA LEU A 48 -1.71 7.29 2.39
C LEU A 48 -0.25 7.62 2.71
N GLU A 49 0.71 7.22 1.87
CA GLU A 49 2.12 7.64 1.98
C GLU A 49 2.24 9.16 2.00
N VAL A 50 1.61 9.85 1.03
CA VAL A 50 1.61 11.32 0.95
C VAL A 50 0.99 11.95 2.19
N LEU A 51 -0.13 11.42 2.68
CA LEU A 51 -0.79 11.91 3.90
C LEU A 51 0.15 11.81 5.11
N VAL A 52 0.81 10.67 5.28
CA VAL A 52 1.79 10.44 6.36
C VAL A 52 2.93 11.44 6.25
N THR A 53 3.53 11.59 5.07
CA THR A 53 4.62 12.54 4.85
C THR A 53 4.20 13.98 5.19
N ILE A 54 3.01 14.40 4.77
CA ILE A 54 2.51 15.77 4.99
C ILE A 54 2.10 16.02 6.46
N LYS A 55 1.49 15.04 7.13
CA LYS A 55 0.86 15.23 8.45
C LYS A 55 1.70 14.77 9.63
N LEU A 56 2.51 13.73 9.43
CA LEU A 56 3.27 13.08 10.48
C LEU A 56 4.79 13.26 10.31
N GLY A 57 5.22 13.78 9.15
CA GLY A 57 6.61 13.99 8.81
C GLY A 57 7.13 12.91 7.86
N ASN A 58 8.22 13.23 7.16
CA ASN A 58 8.85 12.30 6.23
C ASN A 58 9.50 11.14 7.02
N PRO A 59 9.16 9.89 6.70
CA PRO A 59 9.81 8.72 7.31
C PRO A 59 11.34 8.69 7.15
N LEU A 60 11.88 9.42 6.16
CA LEU A 60 13.32 9.48 5.88
C LEU A 60 14.05 10.62 6.62
N ASP A 61 13.32 11.55 7.25
CA ASP A 61 13.90 12.77 7.86
C ASP A 61 14.25 12.61 9.35
N GLY A 62 14.01 11.45 9.97
CA GLY A 62 14.25 11.27 11.41
C GLY A 62 14.46 9.82 11.82
N ASP A 63 15.66 9.58 12.36
CA ASP A 63 16.14 8.39 13.05
C ASP A 63 15.04 7.67 13.87
N TYR A 64 14.67 6.45 13.46
CA TYR A 64 13.82 5.54 14.23
C TYR A 64 14.59 4.83 15.37
N SER A 65 15.74 5.36 15.80
CA SER A 65 16.44 4.94 17.01
C SER A 65 15.87 5.69 18.23
N ASP A 66 14.73 5.23 18.73
CA ASP A 66 14.53 5.21 20.19
C ASP A 66 13.74 3.93 20.53
N PRO A 67 14.26 3.09 21.45
CA PRO A 67 13.81 1.70 21.68
C PRO A 67 12.39 1.57 22.24
#